data_AF-A0A1J3F1X8-F1
#
_entry.id   AF-A0A1J3F1X8-F1
#
_cell.length_a   1.000
_cell.length_b   1.000
_cell.length_c   1.000
_cell.angle_alpha   90.00
_cell.angle_beta   90.00
_cell.angle_gamma   90.00
#
_symmetry.space_group_name_H-M   'P 1'
#
loop_
_entity.id
_entity.type
_entity.pdbx_description
1 polymer ?
#
loop_
_entity_poly.entity_id
_entity_poly.type
_entity_poly.pdbx_seq_one_letter_code
_entity_poly.pdbx_strand_id
1 'polypeptide(L)'
;MDRISNLSDDLLLKIVSSLPTKNVVATMILSKRWRFLWTMVPRLDFDYEYGKFVKYVDRSMVLNRAPVLEKLELGVRELEISDC
;
A
#
# COMPACT_ATOMS: atom_id res chain seq x y z
N MET A 1 -16.77 -20.23 6.81
CA MET A 1 -17.10 -19.16 5.84
C MET A 1 -16.25 -17.95 6.16
N ASP A 2 -15.50 -17.44 5.19
CA ASP A 2 -14.73 -16.22 5.36
C ASP A 2 -15.67 -15.01 5.26
N ARG A 3 -15.91 -14.36 6.39
CA ARG A 3 -16.84 -13.22 6.51
C ARG A 3 -16.31 -11.97 5.81
N ILE A 4 -14.99 -11.84 5.72
CA ILE A 4 -14.33 -10.72 5.06
C ILE A 4 -14.48 -10.85 3.54
N SER A 5 -14.41 -12.07 3.03
CA SER A 5 -14.65 -12.36 1.61
C SER A 5 -16.09 -12.14 1.14
N ASN A 6 -17.06 -11.98 2.04
CA ASN A 6 -18.47 -11.70 1.68
C ASN A 6 -18.81 -10.20 1.63
N LEU A 7 -17.89 -9.32 2.00
CA LEU A 7 -18.10 -7.87 1.95
C LEU A 7 -18.08 -7.38 0.50
N SER A 8 -18.81 -6.28 0.22
CA SER A 8 -18.73 -5.58 -1.07
C SER A 8 -17.37 -4.91 -1.25
N ASP A 9 -17.00 -4.67 -2.50
CA ASP A 9 -15.72 -4.07 -2.85
C ASP A 9 -15.56 -2.67 -2.24
N ASP A 10 -16.64 -1.89 -2.13
CA ASP A 10 -16.63 -0.58 -1.47
C ASP A 10 -16.27 -0.66 0.03
N LEU A 11 -16.83 -1.65 0.74
CA LEU A 11 -16.52 -1.87 2.15
C LEU A 11 -15.08 -2.35 2.32
N LEU A 12 -14.60 -3.20 1.41
CA LEU A 12 -13.22 -3.62 1.41
C LEU A 12 -12.26 -2.45 1.13
N LEU A 13 -12.57 -1.61 0.16
CA LEU A 13 -11.83 -0.38 -0.13
C LEU A 13 -11.77 0.53 1.08
N LYS A 14 -12.86 0.66 1.84
CA LYS A 14 -12.90 1.46 3.07
C LYS A 14 -12.04 0.87 4.19
N ILE A 15 -12.04 -0.46 4.34
CA ILE A 15 -11.15 -1.16 5.29
C ILE A 15 -9.70 -0.94 4.89
N VAL A 16 -9.34 -1.20 3.62
CA VAL A 16 -7.96 -1.05 3.14
C VAL A 16 -7.50 0.41 3.25
N SER A 17 -8.34 1.38 2.91
CA SER A 17 -8.00 2.81 3.01
C SER A 17 -7.80 3.31 4.44
N SER A 18 -8.20 2.52 5.45
CA SER A 18 -7.95 2.83 6.87
C SER A 18 -6.63 2.26 7.39
N LEU A 19 -5.91 1.47 6.58
CA LEU A 19 -4.65 0.84 6.96
C LEU A 19 -3.45 1.69 6.53
N PRO A 20 -2.31 1.60 7.25
CA PRO A 20 -1.03 2.08 6.74
C PRO A 20 -0.67 1.37 5.43
N THR A 21 -0.04 2.07 4.50
CA THR A 21 0.26 1.59 3.12
C THR A 21 1.02 0.28 3.07
N LYS A 22 1.96 0.07 4.01
CA LYS A 22 2.68 -1.20 4.14
C LYS A 22 1.71 -2.37 4.30
N ASN A 23 0.66 -2.17 5.08
CA ASN A 23 -0.36 -3.17 5.35
C ASN A 23 -1.35 -3.25 4.17
N VAL A 24 -1.66 -2.12 3.51
CA VAL A 24 -2.45 -2.08 2.28
C VAL A 24 -1.86 -3.00 1.22
N VAL A 25 -0.57 -2.84 0.90
CA VAL A 25 0.11 -3.68 -0.09
C VAL A 25 0.15 -5.14 0.36
N ALA A 26 0.34 -5.41 1.66
CA ALA A 26 0.34 -6.76 2.21
C ALA A 26 -1.01 -7.48 2.05
N THR A 27 -2.14 -6.75 2.00
CA THR A 27 -3.46 -7.38 1.80
C THR A 27 -3.60 -8.12 0.48
N MET A 28 -2.72 -7.90 -0.51
CA MET A 28 -2.76 -8.57 -1.82
C MET A 28 -2.70 -10.11 -1.74
N ILE A 29 -2.19 -10.66 -0.64
CA ILE A 29 -2.04 -12.12 -0.46
C ILE A 29 -3.32 -12.79 0.06
N LEU A 30 -4.31 -12.02 0.54
CA LEU A 30 -5.53 -12.56 1.15
C LEU A 30 -6.43 -13.27 0.12
N SER A 31 -6.58 -12.69 -1.08
CA SER A 31 -7.21 -13.37 -2.21
C SER A 31 -6.95 -12.62 -3.52
N LYS A 32 -7.34 -13.23 -4.65
CA LYS A 32 -7.29 -12.58 -5.98
C LYS A 32 -8.03 -11.24 -5.99
N ARG A 33 -9.11 -11.10 -5.22
CA ARG A 33 -9.89 -9.85 -5.16
C ARG A 33 -9.11 -8.74 -4.48
N TRP A 34 -8.48 -9.03 -3.34
CA TRP A 34 -7.64 -8.07 -2.61
C TRP A 34 -6.44 -7.59 -3.41
N ARG A 35 -5.86 -8.46 -4.25
CA ARG A 35 -4.77 -8.11 -5.17
C ARG A 35 -5.13 -6.97 -6.14
N PHE A 36 -6.39 -6.79 -6.50
CA PHE A 36 -6.81 -5.69 -7.35
C PHE A 36 -7.34 -4.50 -6.55
N LEU A 37 -8.00 -4.72 -5.41
CA LEU A 37 -8.57 -3.65 -4.59
C LEU A 37 -7.53 -2.67 -4.04
N TRP A 38 -6.35 -3.13 -3.61
CA TRP A 38 -5.33 -2.21 -3.10
C TRP A 38 -4.83 -1.20 -4.15
N THR A 39 -4.93 -1.54 -5.45
CA THR A 39 -4.54 -0.63 -6.55
C THR A 39 -5.50 0.54 -6.74
N MET A 40 -6.68 0.49 -6.12
CA MET A 40 -7.71 1.52 -6.18
C MET A 40 -7.68 2.46 -4.96
N VAL A 41 -6.73 2.26 -4.03
CA VAL A 41 -6.61 3.06 -2.82
C VAL A 41 -5.90 4.37 -3.14
N PRO A 42 -6.53 5.54 -2.92
CA PRO A 42 -5.97 6.84 -3.31
C PRO A 42 -4.87 7.36 -2.36
N ARG A 43 -4.67 6.72 -1.21
CA ARG A 43 -3.68 7.14 -0.20
C ARG A 43 -2.59 6.08 -0.06
N LEU A 44 -1.37 6.46 -0.41
CA LEU A 44 -0.17 5.67 -0.23
C LEU A 44 0.89 6.54 0.48
N ASP A 45 1.11 6.25 1.75
CA ASP A 45 2.18 6.73 2.63
C ASP A 45 3.33 5.69 2.70
N PHE A 46 4.49 6.00 2.15
CA PHE A 46 5.66 5.12 2.18
C PHE A 46 6.67 5.62 3.21
N ASP A 47 6.81 4.88 4.32
CA ASP A 47 7.78 5.13 5.38
C ASP A 47 8.74 3.93 5.53
N TYR A 48 9.75 3.88 4.65
CA TYR A 48 10.67 2.73 4.52
C TYR A 48 12.14 3.15 4.69
N GLU A 49 12.97 2.22 5.17
CA GLU A 49 14.44 2.32 5.09
C GLU A 49 14.88 2.49 3.64
N TYR A 50 15.83 3.39 3.38
CA TYR A 50 16.26 3.82 2.03
C TYR A 50 16.41 2.67 1.01
N GLY A 51 17.06 1.57 1.40
CA GLY A 51 17.29 0.41 0.50
C GLY A 51 16.02 -0.39 0.14
N LYS A 52 14.98 -0.37 0.98
CA LYS A 52 13.68 -1.00 0.70
C LYS A 52 12.69 -0.01 0.08
N PHE A 53 12.82 1.26 0.41
CA PHE A 53 11.98 2.36 -0.05
C PHE A 53 11.94 2.43 -1.58
N VAL A 54 13.11 2.49 -2.24
CA VAL A 54 13.19 2.62 -3.70
C VAL A 54 12.50 1.46 -4.41
N LYS A 55 12.77 0.20 -3.99
CA LYS A 55 12.12 -0.99 -4.59
C LYS A 55 10.61 -1.01 -4.42
N TYR A 56 10.09 -0.53 -3.29
CA TYR A 56 8.65 -0.49 -3.04
C TYR A 56 7.96 0.64 -3.79
N VAL A 57 8.56 1.84 -3.80
CA VAL A 57 8.03 3.00 -4.52
C VAL A 57 8.00 2.72 -6.02
N ASP A 58 9.11 2.28 -6.62
CA ASP A 58 9.19 1.96 -8.05
C ASP A 58 8.13 0.93 -8.47
N ARG A 59 8.02 -0.17 -7.72
CA ARG A 59 7.04 -1.22 -8.02
C ARG A 59 5.61 -0.73 -7.85
N SER A 60 5.34 0.11 -6.85
CA SER A 60 4.01 0.65 -6.60
C SER A 60 3.58 1.63 -7.70
N MET A 61 4.48 2.49 -8.17
CA MET A 61 4.23 3.46 -9.24
C MET A 61 3.98 2.76 -10.58
N VAL A 62 4.77 1.74 -10.92
CA VAL A 62 4.56 0.94 -12.14
C VAL A 62 3.19 0.24 -12.14
N LEU A 63 2.69 -0.14 -10.96
CA LEU A 63 1.41 -0.82 -10.82
C LEU A 63 0.23 0.14 -10.65
N ASN A 64 0.49 1.42 -10.34
CA ASN A 64 -0.55 2.41 -10.16
C ASN A 64 -1.22 2.72 -11.51
N ARG A 65 -2.55 2.63 -11.54
CA ARG A 65 -3.38 2.92 -12.73
C ARG A 65 -4.30 4.11 -12.55
N ALA A 66 -4.16 4.86 -11.45
CA ALA A 66 -4.93 6.08 -11.24
C ALA A 66 -4.61 7.10 -12.35
N PRO A 67 -5.63 7.68 -13.01
CA PRO A 67 -5.39 8.69 -14.05
C PRO A 67 -4.82 10.00 -13.48
N VAL A 68 -5.08 10.29 -12.20
CA VAL A 68 -4.53 11.42 -11.46
C VAL A 68 -4.20 10.97 -10.03
N LEU A 69 -2.98 11.29 -9.57
CA LEU A 69 -2.58 11.17 -8.17
C LEU A 69 -2.91 12.48 -7.45
N GLU A 70 -3.86 12.46 -6.52
CA GLU A 70 -4.24 13.65 -5.75
C GLU A 70 -3.20 14.03 -4.70
N LYS A 71 -2.47 13.04 -4.16
CA LYS A 71 -1.46 13.26 -3.12
C LYS A 71 -0.39 12.17 -3.16
N LEU A 72 0.87 12.56 -3.05
CA LEU A 72 2.01 11.66 -2.90
C LEU A 72 2.93 12.22 -1.81
N GLU A 73 3.08 11.49 -0.71
CA GLU A 73 3.99 11.84 0.38
C GLU A 73 5.01 10.71 0.55
N LEU A 74 6.28 11.09 0.57
CA LEU A 74 7.43 10.19 0.57
C LEU A 74 8.28 10.47 1.81
N GLY A 75 8.32 9.51 2.74
CA GLY A 75 9.14 9.57 3.95
C GLY A 75 10.31 8.58 3.85
N VAL A 76 11.53 9.10 3.86
CA VAL A 76 12.74 8.27 3.98
C VAL A 76 13.27 8.43 5.38
N ARG A 77 13.36 7.33 6.13
CA ARG A 77 14.13 7.29 7.37
C ARG A 77 15.59 7.01 7.03
N GLU A 78 16.45 7.97 7.33
CA GLU A 78 17.88 7.74 7.41
C GLU A 78 18.09 6.77 8.58
N LEU A 79 18.67 5.61 8.30
CA LEU A 79 19.12 4.73 9.37
C LEU A 79 20.26 5.49 10.04
N GLU A 80 20.06 5.97 11.27
CA GLU A 80 21.19 6.20 12.16
C GLU A 80 21.90 4.85 12.25
N ILE A 81 22.98 4.72 11.49
CA ILE A 81 23.98 3.70 11.73
C ILE A 81 24.46 4.05 13.13
N SER A 82 23.98 3.30 14.13
CA SER A 82 24.61 3.31 15.45
C SER A 82 26.08 3.01 15.17
N ASP A 83 26.91 4.03 15.26
CA ASP A 83 28.36 3.90 15.17
C ASP A 83 28.78 2.85 16.22
N CYS A 84 29.33 1.73 15.73
CA CYS A 84 30.03 0.66 16.44
C CYS A 84 29.38 0.03 17.69
#